data_AF-A0A1C7MRE8-F1
#
_entry.id   AF-A0A1C7MRE8-F1
#
_cell.length_a   1.000
_cell.length_b   1.000
_cell.length_c   1.000
_cell.angle_alpha   90.00
_cell.angle_beta   90.00
_cell.angle_gamma   90.00
#
_symmetry.space_group_name_H-M   'P 1'
#
loop_
_entity.id
_entity.type
_entity.pdbx_description
1 polymer ?
#
loop_
_entity_poly.entity_id
_entity_poly.type
_entity_poly.pdbx_seq_one_letter_code
_entity_poly.pdbx_strand_id
1 'polypeptide(L)'
;MATLRVLIIGSGGREHALAWKLSLTEDIQCPIVSADFPALVDFAVQHEVSLVLPGPEQPLVDGIETYFRKVGIPVFGPSALAARMEGSKAFSKAFMDRHNIPTAKFRVFPSSHVDQAIEYVRTCGFKVVLKASGLAAGKGVLIPETEEEAVAGLKEIMVDNVFGPAGSEVVVEEFMTGPEVSVLAFSDGYTITPLPAAQDHKRIGEGDTGLNTGGMGAYAPAPVATPAVMNQIMKDVLKPTIDGCEERFSEGFPFVGMLFTGLMLTASGPKVLEYNVRFGDPETEALLLLLAEETDLATILLACVEHRLDSVQVKTRPGFGVSVVLASQGYPGNYAKDKALLLDSSLQVHVFTFHAGTTVSNGKTVTSGGRVIAVSAYAPTLREALMQCISESNRSLSKVKFQKRHCSPSSDNKPFWGAKVDLCTSWSLRRRRQRARGGFGGAFDLKATGYKDPVLVSGTDGVGTKLRVAVDVGVHDFVGVDLVAMSVNDLLVQGAEPLYFLDYFACSKLDVPIAARVIKGIAEACRQSDVR
;
A
#
# COMPACT_ATOMS: atom_id res chain seq x y z
N MET A 1 -6.74 -20.50 -31.72
CA MET A 1 -7.15 -19.11 -31.48
C MET A 1 -5.99 -18.24 -31.93
N ALA A 2 -6.24 -17.10 -32.59
CA ALA A 2 -5.17 -16.16 -32.88
C ALA A 2 -4.58 -15.69 -31.53
N THR A 3 -3.26 -15.66 -31.42
CA THR A 3 -2.56 -15.16 -30.22
C THR A 3 -2.93 -13.70 -30.00
N LEU A 4 -3.38 -13.35 -28.79
CA LEU A 4 -3.68 -11.96 -28.45
C LEU A 4 -2.35 -11.21 -28.41
N ARG A 5 -2.31 -10.04 -29.04
CA ARG A 5 -1.18 -9.11 -28.99
C ARG A 5 -1.60 -7.87 -28.24
N VAL A 6 -1.10 -7.73 -27.02
CA VAL A 6 -1.50 -6.64 -26.12
C VAL A 6 -0.48 -5.51 -26.16
N LEU A 7 -0.96 -4.29 -26.40
CA LEU A 7 -0.19 -3.06 -26.32
C LEU A 7 -0.44 -2.39 -24.97
N ILE A 8 0.57 -2.40 -24.08
CA ILE A 8 0.48 -1.72 -22.78
C ILE A 8 1.10 -0.33 -22.88
N ILE A 9 0.34 0.70 -22.52
CA ILE A 9 0.82 2.09 -22.50
C ILE A 9 1.19 2.44 -21.06
N GLY A 10 2.46 2.70 -20.80
CA GLY A 10 2.97 3.14 -19.50
C GLY A 10 4.41 2.68 -19.28
N SER A 11 4.95 2.93 -18.08
CA SER A 11 6.35 2.62 -17.75
C SER A 11 6.61 2.47 -16.25
N GLY A 12 5.56 2.35 -15.44
CA GLY A 12 5.61 2.17 -13.99
C GLY A 12 5.56 0.71 -13.55
N GLY A 13 5.53 0.52 -12.22
CA GLY A 13 5.47 -0.81 -11.59
C GLY A 13 4.19 -1.56 -11.96
N ARG A 14 3.07 -0.83 -12.00
CA ARG A 14 1.78 -1.33 -12.46
C ARG A 14 1.84 -1.92 -13.87
N GLU A 15 2.42 -1.21 -14.83
CA GLU A 15 2.50 -1.72 -16.20
C GLU A 15 3.40 -2.95 -16.31
N HIS A 16 4.47 -3.02 -15.51
CA HIS A 16 5.27 -4.22 -15.41
C HIS A 16 4.48 -5.38 -14.79
N ALA A 17 3.70 -5.15 -13.74
CA ALA A 17 2.88 -6.20 -13.12
C ALA A 17 1.78 -6.71 -14.08
N LEU A 18 1.16 -5.81 -14.85
CA LEU A 18 0.22 -6.18 -15.92
C LEU A 18 0.90 -6.98 -17.02
N ALA A 19 2.08 -6.53 -17.50
CA ALA A 19 2.86 -7.25 -18.50
C ALA A 19 3.26 -8.64 -18.00
N TRP A 20 3.72 -8.74 -16.74
CA TRP A 20 4.06 -10.03 -16.12
C TRP A 20 2.86 -10.97 -16.13
N LYS A 21 1.70 -10.52 -15.67
CA LYS A 21 0.50 -11.37 -15.56
C LYS A 21 -0.03 -11.81 -16.93
N LEU A 22 0.01 -10.93 -17.94
CA LEU A 22 -0.42 -11.22 -19.31
C LEU A 22 0.59 -12.09 -20.08
N SER A 23 1.89 -12.01 -19.77
CA SER A 23 2.94 -12.73 -20.50
C SER A 23 2.90 -14.25 -20.28
N LEU A 24 2.09 -14.69 -19.31
CA LEU A 24 1.83 -16.10 -19.06
C LEU A 24 1.00 -16.74 -20.17
N THR A 25 0.25 -15.94 -20.93
CA THR A 25 -0.72 -16.42 -21.93
C THR A 25 -0.56 -15.78 -23.31
N GLU A 26 0.00 -14.56 -23.40
CA GLU A 26 -0.08 -13.74 -24.62
C GLU A 26 1.25 -13.08 -25.07
N ASP A 27 1.28 -12.59 -26.31
CA ASP A 27 2.38 -11.82 -26.88
C ASP A 27 2.22 -10.33 -26.51
N ILE A 28 3.25 -9.72 -25.90
CA ILE A 28 3.15 -8.38 -25.31
C ILE A 28 4.11 -7.41 -25.97
N GLN A 29 3.57 -6.25 -26.34
CA GLN A 29 4.34 -5.09 -26.78
C GLN A 29 4.18 -3.94 -25.78
N CYS A 30 5.31 -3.45 -25.28
CA CYS A 30 5.38 -2.30 -24.36
C CYS A 30 6.24 -1.19 -24.99
N PRO A 31 5.77 -0.47 -26.02
CA PRO A 31 6.48 0.69 -26.51
C PRO A 31 6.47 1.78 -25.44
N ILE A 32 7.48 2.65 -25.49
CA ILE A 32 7.59 3.80 -24.60
C ILE A 32 6.41 4.72 -24.86
N VAL A 33 5.78 5.21 -23.77
CA VAL A 33 4.67 6.17 -23.81
C VAL A 33 5.01 7.34 -24.72
N SER A 34 4.32 7.43 -25.85
CA SER A 34 4.28 8.62 -26.69
C SER A 34 2.91 9.29 -26.52
N ALA A 35 2.88 10.61 -26.38
CA ALA A 35 1.64 11.38 -26.43
C ALA A 35 1.05 11.47 -27.86
N ASP A 36 1.74 10.93 -28.85
CA ASP A 36 1.30 10.86 -30.24
C ASP A 36 0.41 9.63 -30.48
N PHE A 37 -0.90 9.78 -30.24
CA PHE A 37 -1.87 8.71 -30.46
C PHE A 37 -1.94 8.24 -31.93
N PRO A 38 -1.90 9.11 -32.96
CA PRO A 38 -1.76 8.66 -34.34
C PRO A 38 -0.56 7.71 -34.55
N ALA A 39 0.62 8.07 -34.05
CA ALA A 39 1.80 7.21 -34.19
C ALA A 39 1.64 5.87 -33.43
N LEU A 40 0.97 5.88 -32.27
CA LEU A 40 0.65 4.64 -31.54
C LEU A 40 -0.35 3.76 -32.29
N VAL A 41 -1.33 4.35 -32.97
CA VAL A 41 -2.28 3.63 -33.83
C VAL A 41 -1.54 3.00 -35.02
N ASP A 42 -0.68 3.76 -35.70
CA ASP A 42 0.12 3.25 -36.83
C ASP A 42 1.01 2.08 -36.39
N PHE A 43 1.68 2.22 -35.25
CA PHE A 43 2.47 1.14 -34.64
C PHE A 43 1.60 -0.09 -34.36
N ALA A 44 0.45 0.09 -33.73
CA ALA A 44 -0.44 -1.02 -33.38
C ALA A 44 -0.97 -1.78 -34.60
N VAL A 45 -1.31 -1.06 -35.68
CA VAL A 45 -1.71 -1.66 -36.95
C VAL A 45 -0.56 -2.43 -37.59
N GLN A 46 0.65 -1.85 -37.63
CA GLN A 46 1.85 -2.49 -38.18
C GLN A 46 2.24 -3.77 -37.44
N HIS A 47 1.97 -3.82 -36.13
CA HIS A 47 2.33 -4.93 -35.25
C HIS A 47 1.16 -5.88 -34.92
N GLU A 48 0.02 -5.74 -35.61
CA GLU A 48 -1.17 -6.60 -35.43
C GLU A 48 -1.68 -6.65 -33.97
N VAL A 49 -1.60 -5.52 -33.26
CA VAL A 49 -2.12 -5.37 -31.90
C VAL A 49 -3.63 -5.58 -31.92
N SER A 50 -4.12 -6.40 -31.00
CA SER A 50 -5.54 -6.77 -30.86
C SER A 50 -6.19 -6.22 -29.60
N LEU A 51 -5.42 -5.68 -28.66
CA LEU A 51 -5.94 -5.02 -27.46
C LEU A 51 -4.96 -3.95 -26.97
N VAL A 52 -5.47 -2.78 -26.60
CA VAL A 52 -4.69 -1.72 -25.95
C VAL A 52 -5.06 -1.60 -24.48
N LEU A 53 -4.06 -1.47 -23.62
CA LEU A 53 -4.21 -1.31 -22.18
C LEU A 53 -3.47 -0.05 -21.70
N PRO A 54 -4.17 1.10 -21.59
CA PRO A 54 -3.61 2.29 -20.97
C PRO A 54 -3.47 2.11 -19.47
N GLY A 55 -2.23 2.16 -18.96
CA GLY A 55 -1.94 2.12 -17.54
C GLY A 55 -2.13 3.46 -16.82
N PRO A 56 -1.55 4.57 -17.28
CA PRO A 56 -1.73 5.88 -16.66
C PRO A 56 -3.06 6.54 -17.06
N GLU A 57 -3.47 7.50 -16.24
CA GLU A 57 -4.72 8.23 -16.37
C GLU A 57 -4.74 9.21 -17.55
N GLN A 58 -3.60 9.84 -17.87
CA GLN A 58 -3.53 10.92 -18.84
C GLN A 58 -3.98 10.49 -20.25
N PRO A 59 -3.52 9.34 -20.81
CA PRO A 59 -4.02 8.88 -22.11
C PRO A 59 -5.53 8.63 -22.15
N LEU A 60 -6.14 8.20 -21.04
CA LEU A 60 -7.58 7.96 -20.95
C LEU A 60 -8.36 9.27 -21.00
N VAL A 61 -7.91 10.28 -20.24
CA VAL A 61 -8.52 11.62 -20.24
C VAL A 61 -8.34 12.32 -21.60
N ASP A 62 -7.20 12.13 -22.25
CA ASP A 62 -6.92 12.68 -23.59
C ASP A 62 -7.65 11.90 -24.72
N GLY A 63 -8.32 10.80 -24.38
CA GLY A 63 -9.21 10.09 -25.30
C GLY A 63 -8.54 9.08 -26.22
N ILE A 64 -7.45 8.43 -25.78
CA ILE A 64 -6.76 7.36 -26.53
C ILE A 64 -7.73 6.31 -27.09
N GLU A 65 -8.75 5.94 -26.32
CA GLU A 65 -9.80 4.99 -26.70
C GLU A 65 -10.44 5.36 -28.04
N THR A 66 -10.74 6.65 -28.27
CA THR A 66 -11.43 7.10 -29.49
C THR A 66 -10.53 7.02 -30.71
N TYR A 67 -9.21 7.09 -30.56
CA TYR A 67 -8.27 6.94 -31.67
C TYR A 67 -8.20 5.48 -32.15
N PHE A 68 -8.10 4.54 -31.21
CA PHE A 68 -8.01 3.11 -31.51
C PHE A 68 -9.35 2.53 -31.98
N ARG A 69 -10.48 2.99 -31.42
CA ARG A 69 -11.82 2.59 -31.87
C ARG A 69 -12.05 2.89 -33.36
N LYS A 70 -11.51 3.99 -33.89
CA LYS A 70 -11.64 4.34 -35.33
C LYS A 70 -10.99 3.32 -36.28
N VAL A 71 -9.99 2.59 -35.81
CA VAL A 71 -9.31 1.53 -36.57
C VAL A 71 -9.75 0.12 -36.16
N GLY A 72 -10.76 0.01 -35.28
CA GLY A 72 -11.31 -1.27 -34.84
C GLY A 72 -10.46 -2.04 -33.82
N ILE A 73 -9.48 -1.39 -33.17
CA ILE A 73 -8.69 -2.01 -32.11
C ILE A 73 -9.34 -1.65 -30.76
N PRO A 74 -9.75 -2.63 -29.94
CA PRO A 74 -10.38 -2.36 -28.66
C PRO A 74 -9.37 -1.84 -27.62
N VAL A 75 -9.85 -1.00 -26.72
CA VAL A 75 -9.07 -0.44 -25.61
C VAL A 75 -9.73 -0.83 -24.29
N PHE A 76 -8.99 -1.50 -23.41
CA PHE A 76 -9.41 -1.69 -22.04
C PHE A 76 -9.19 -0.39 -21.26
N GLY A 77 -10.20 0.47 -21.27
CA GLY A 77 -10.18 1.75 -20.60
C GLY A 77 -11.40 2.58 -21.00
N PRO A 78 -11.83 3.52 -20.15
CA PRO A 78 -13.02 4.31 -20.44
C PRO A 78 -12.81 5.25 -21.62
N SER A 79 -13.92 5.69 -22.21
CA SER A 79 -13.92 6.84 -23.11
C SER A 79 -13.43 8.10 -22.39
N ALA A 80 -12.98 9.12 -23.14
CA ALA A 80 -12.59 10.42 -22.56
C ALA A 80 -13.70 11.02 -21.67
N LEU A 81 -14.96 10.81 -22.04
CA LEU A 81 -16.11 11.30 -21.28
C LEU A 81 -16.23 10.59 -19.93
N ALA A 82 -16.12 9.27 -19.90
CA ALA A 82 -16.14 8.48 -18.67
C ALA A 82 -14.88 8.71 -17.81
N ALA A 83 -13.72 8.95 -18.45
CA ALA A 83 -12.48 9.28 -17.78
C ALA A 83 -12.52 10.61 -17.00
N ARG A 84 -13.52 11.48 -17.25
CA ARG A 84 -13.77 12.68 -16.45
C ARG A 84 -14.04 12.39 -14.98
N MET A 85 -14.44 11.16 -14.62
CA MET A 85 -14.57 10.77 -13.21
C MET A 85 -13.27 10.91 -12.42
N GLU A 86 -12.12 10.63 -13.05
CA GLU A 86 -10.79 10.93 -12.47
C GLU A 86 -10.30 12.33 -12.87
N GLY A 87 -10.52 12.72 -14.14
CA GLY A 87 -10.03 13.99 -14.69
C GLY A 87 -10.62 15.26 -14.07
N SER A 88 -11.78 15.18 -13.43
CA SER A 88 -12.43 16.30 -12.74
C SER A 88 -13.13 15.86 -11.45
N LYS A 89 -12.58 16.26 -10.30
CA LYS A 89 -13.20 15.99 -8.99
C LYS A 89 -14.52 16.72 -8.80
N ALA A 90 -14.68 17.90 -9.39
CA ALA A 90 -15.97 18.59 -9.41
C ALA A 90 -17.04 17.75 -10.14
N PHE A 91 -16.68 17.19 -11.30
CA PHE A 91 -17.58 16.31 -12.06
C PHE A 91 -17.94 15.06 -11.27
N SER A 92 -16.95 14.38 -10.67
CA SER A 92 -17.21 13.14 -9.93
C SER A 92 -18.09 13.36 -8.70
N LYS A 93 -17.88 14.46 -7.95
CA LYS A 93 -18.74 14.82 -6.82
C LYS A 93 -20.18 15.13 -7.24
N ALA A 94 -20.35 15.91 -8.31
CA ALA A 94 -21.67 16.20 -8.87
C ALA A 94 -22.36 14.94 -9.44
N PHE A 95 -21.59 13.99 -9.95
CA PHE A 95 -22.08 12.68 -10.36
C PHE A 95 -22.56 11.88 -9.15
N MET A 96 -21.74 11.77 -8.10
CA MET A 96 -22.10 11.04 -6.89
C MET A 96 -23.38 11.59 -6.25
N ASP A 97 -23.49 12.91 -6.11
CA ASP A 97 -24.67 13.57 -5.55
C ASP A 97 -25.94 13.25 -6.34
N ARG A 98 -25.88 13.34 -7.67
CA ARG A 98 -27.01 13.05 -8.56
C ARG A 98 -27.51 11.62 -8.46
N HIS A 99 -26.60 10.66 -8.30
CA HIS A 99 -26.92 9.23 -8.25
C HIS A 99 -27.03 8.70 -6.82
N ASN A 100 -27.10 9.59 -5.81
CA ASN A 100 -27.17 9.24 -4.39
C ASN A 100 -26.05 8.31 -3.92
N ILE A 101 -24.86 8.43 -4.51
CA ILE A 101 -23.68 7.66 -4.12
C ILE A 101 -23.06 8.32 -2.87
N PRO A 102 -22.87 7.58 -1.76
CA PRO A 102 -22.35 8.16 -0.52
C PRO A 102 -20.96 8.78 -0.70
N THR A 103 -20.84 10.08 -0.40
CA THR A 103 -19.55 10.80 -0.39
C THR A 103 -19.53 11.86 0.71
N ALA A 104 -18.38 12.51 0.92
CA ALA A 104 -18.26 13.66 1.81
C ALA A 104 -19.18 14.80 1.35
N LYS A 105 -19.79 15.54 2.29
CA LYS A 105 -20.49 16.79 1.94
C LYS A 105 -19.49 17.71 1.24
N PHE A 106 -19.90 18.34 0.16
CA PHE A 106 -18.97 19.15 -0.64
C PHE A 106 -19.66 20.37 -1.25
N ARG A 107 -18.85 21.34 -1.65
CA ARG A 107 -19.25 22.42 -2.55
C ARG A 107 -18.09 22.75 -3.50
N VAL A 108 -18.43 23.10 -4.74
CA VAL A 108 -17.46 23.43 -5.79
C VAL A 108 -17.46 24.94 -6.02
N PHE A 109 -16.28 25.52 -6.15
CA PHE A 109 -16.10 26.94 -6.47
C PHE A 109 -15.13 27.11 -7.64
N PRO A 110 -15.49 27.88 -8.68
CA PRO A 110 -14.54 28.28 -9.70
C PRO A 110 -13.55 29.30 -9.12
N SER A 111 -12.35 29.38 -9.69
CA SER A 111 -11.26 30.28 -9.24
C SER A 111 -11.70 31.75 -9.14
N SER A 112 -12.64 32.17 -9.97
CA SER A 112 -13.23 33.52 -9.96
C SER A 112 -14.07 33.84 -8.71
N HIS A 113 -14.41 32.85 -7.87
CA HIS A 113 -15.27 32.99 -6.69
C HIS A 113 -14.55 32.65 -5.39
N VAL A 114 -13.27 33.01 -5.25
CA VAL A 114 -12.47 32.75 -4.05
C VAL A 114 -13.12 33.27 -2.77
N ASP A 115 -13.74 34.45 -2.78
CA ASP A 115 -14.39 35.02 -1.60
C ASP A 115 -15.60 34.17 -1.13
N GLN A 116 -16.34 33.57 -2.08
CA GLN A 116 -17.43 32.66 -1.74
C GLN A 116 -16.92 31.34 -1.16
N ALA A 117 -15.78 30.85 -1.66
CA ALA A 117 -15.13 29.65 -1.11
C ALA A 117 -14.66 29.89 0.33
N ILE A 118 -14.06 31.06 0.59
CA ILE A 118 -13.63 31.48 1.94
C ILE A 118 -14.82 31.59 2.88
N GLU A 119 -15.90 32.23 2.44
CA GLU A 119 -17.12 32.34 3.26
C GLU A 119 -17.74 30.98 3.56
N TYR A 120 -17.72 30.05 2.60
CA TYR A 120 -18.20 28.70 2.83
C TYR A 120 -17.34 27.95 3.85
N VAL A 121 -16.01 28.04 3.77
CA VAL A 121 -15.11 27.43 4.78
C VAL A 121 -15.44 27.95 6.19
N ARG A 122 -15.71 29.24 6.35
CA ARG A 122 -16.12 29.87 7.62
C ARG A 122 -17.46 29.38 8.15
N THR A 123 -18.41 29.09 7.26
CA THR A 123 -19.81 28.86 7.63
C THR A 123 -20.25 27.39 7.58
N CYS A 124 -19.47 26.50 6.96
CA CYS A 124 -19.87 25.11 6.71
C CYS A 124 -20.00 24.25 7.98
N GLY A 125 -19.37 24.64 9.10
CA GLY A 125 -19.54 24.00 10.40
C GLY A 125 -18.84 22.65 10.57
N PHE A 126 -17.90 22.30 9.70
CA PHE A 126 -17.08 21.08 9.79
C PHE A 126 -15.64 21.33 9.33
N LYS A 127 -14.70 20.46 9.71
CA LYS A 127 -13.32 20.51 9.21
C LYS A 127 -13.30 20.21 7.71
N VAL A 128 -12.53 20.96 6.94
CA VAL A 128 -12.55 20.89 5.48
C VAL A 128 -11.31 20.21 4.90
N VAL A 129 -11.46 19.64 3.70
CA VAL A 129 -10.38 19.23 2.80
C VAL A 129 -10.54 20.02 1.52
N LEU A 130 -9.44 20.56 1.01
CA LEU A 130 -9.42 21.33 -0.23
C LEU A 130 -8.81 20.47 -1.33
N LYS A 131 -9.52 20.31 -2.44
CA LYS A 131 -9.05 19.51 -3.58
C LYS A 131 -9.12 20.33 -4.87
N ALA A 132 -8.00 20.43 -5.58
CA ALA A 132 -7.99 20.94 -6.95
C ALA A 132 -8.79 19.99 -7.86
N SER A 133 -9.66 20.55 -8.70
CA SER A 133 -10.59 19.78 -9.53
C SER A 133 -9.86 18.89 -10.55
N GLY A 134 -8.86 19.43 -11.25
CA GLY A 134 -8.14 18.69 -12.29
C GLY A 134 -7.09 17.69 -11.76
N LEU A 135 -6.39 17.07 -12.71
CA LEU A 135 -5.28 16.15 -12.43
C LEU A 135 -4.07 16.93 -11.87
N ALA A 136 -3.76 16.67 -10.60
CA ALA A 136 -2.65 17.32 -9.88
C ALA A 136 -1.62 16.30 -9.36
N ALA A 137 -1.52 15.13 -9.99
CA ALA A 137 -0.59 14.05 -9.64
C ALA A 137 -0.54 13.70 -8.13
N GLY A 138 -1.71 13.66 -7.48
CA GLY A 138 -1.84 13.39 -6.04
C GLY A 138 -1.41 14.52 -5.10
N LYS A 139 -0.92 15.66 -5.61
CA LYS A 139 -0.46 16.80 -4.80
C LYS A 139 -1.51 17.89 -4.58
N GLY A 140 -2.60 17.87 -5.35
CA GLY A 140 -3.67 18.87 -5.28
C GLY A 140 -4.67 18.66 -4.15
N VAL A 141 -4.28 18.02 -3.04
CA VAL A 141 -5.15 17.77 -1.87
C VAL A 141 -4.49 18.39 -0.64
N LEU A 142 -5.16 19.36 -0.03
CA LEU A 142 -4.73 20.03 1.20
C LEU A 142 -5.70 19.69 2.34
N ILE A 143 -5.16 19.33 3.49
CA ILE A 143 -5.92 19.02 4.71
C ILE A 143 -5.53 20.06 5.76
N PRO A 144 -6.16 21.25 5.75
CA PRO A 144 -5.87 22.30 6.72
C PRO A 144 -6.35 21.89 8.12
N GLU A 145 -5.60 22.28 9.15
CA GLU A 145 -5.95 22.08 10.55
C GLU A 145 -6.70 23.29 11.13
N THR A 146 -6.49 24.49 10.57
CA THR A 146 -7.17 25.72 11.00
C THR A 146 -7.91 26.42 9.86
N GLU A 147 -8.82 27.35 10.19
CA GLU A 147 -9.50 28.19 9.20
C GLU A 147 -8.49 29.02 8.40
N GLU A 148 -7.48 29.59 9.05
CA GLU A 148 -6.46 30.40 8.41
C GLU A 148 -5.65 29.60 7.40
N GLU A 149 -5.30 28.36 7.74
CA GLU A 149 -4.64 27.42 6.82
C GLU A 149 -5.55 27.07 5.65
N ALA A 150 -6.85 26.89 5.87
CA ALA A 150 -7.80 26.62 4.80
C ALA A 150 -7.95 27.82 3.85
N VAL A 151 -8.02 29.04 4.38
CA VAL A 151 -8.07 30.27 3.57
C VAL A 151 -6.77 30.47 2.78
N ALA A 152 -5.61 30.17 3.38
CA ALA A 152 -4.33 30.21 2.68
C ALA A 152 -4.29 29.18 1.54
N GLY A 153 -4.68 27.92 1.81
CA GLY A 153 -4.74 26.87 0.79
C GLY A 153 -5.69 27.18 -0.36
N LEU A 154 -6.83 27.82 -0.09
CA LEU A 154 -7.74 28.31 -1.15
C LEU A 154 -7.06 29.34 -2.05
N LYS A 155 -6.29 30.27 -1.49
CA LYS A 155 -5.54 31.26 -2.28
C LYS A 155 -4.44 30.62 -3.10
N GLU A 156 -3.70 29.66 -2.54
CA GLU A 156 -2.66 28.92 -3.26
C GLU A 156 -3.25 28.17 -4.49
N ILE A 157 -4.42 27.54 -4.32
CA ILE A 157 -5.08 26.81 -5.41
C ILE A 157 -5.68 27.77 -6.44
N MET A 158 -6.46 28.78 -5.99
CA MET A 158 -7.35 29.57 -6.86
C MET A 158 -6.73 30.86 -7.39
N VAL A 159 -5.79 31.45 -6.66
CA VAL A 159 -5.18 32.76 -6.97
C VAL A 159 -3.76 32.57 -7.50
N ASP A 160 -2.92 31.89 -6.72
CA ASP A 160 -1.51 31.66 -7.09
C ASP A 160 -1.36 30.60 -8.17
N ASN A 161 -2.45 29.87 -8.47
CA ASN A 161 -2.57 28.92 -9.56
C ASN A 161 -1.43 27.87 -9.56
N VAL A 162 -1.04 27.42 -8.37
CA VAL A 162 0.12 26.52 -8.17
C VAL A 162 -0.03 25.20 -8.94
N PHE A 163 -1.27 24.80 -9.24
CA PHE A 163 -1.60 23.58 -9.99
C PHE A 163 -1.99 23.85 -11.45
N GLY A 164 -1.81 25.07 -11.96
CA GLY A 164 -2.16 25.45 -13.33
C GLY A 164 -3.63 25.19 -13.65
N PRO A 165 -4.00 24.73 -14.86
CA PRO A 165 -5.39 24.49 -15.25
C PRO A 165 -6.17 23.58 -14.28
N ALA A 166 -5.50 22.70 -13.53
CA ALA A 166 -6.14 21.85 -12.54
C ALA A 166 -6.73 22.61 -11.34
N GLY A 167 -6.26 23.83 -11.06
CA GLY A 167 -6.75 24.74 -10.02
C GLY A 167 -7.87 25.69 -10.46
N SER A 168 -8.37 25.56 -11.69
CA SER A 168 -9.48 26.40 -12.21
C SER A 168 -10.77 26.28 -11.40
N GLU A 169 -10.95 25.15 -10.71
CA GLU A 169 -12.02 24.93 -9.76
C GLU A 169 -11.46 24.20 -8.52
N VAL A 170 -12.03 24.50 -7.35
CA VAL A 170 -11.72 23.83 -6.10
C VAL A 170 -12.97 23.14 -5.55
N VAL A 171 -12.78 21.93 -5.03
CA VAL A 171 -13.78 21.21 -4.25
C VAL A 171 -13.43 21.38 -2.78
N VAL A 172 -14.34 21.97 -2.01
CA VAL A 172 -14.26 22.05 -0.56
C VAL A 172 -15.16 20.96 0.01
N GLU A 173 -14.59 19.97 0.68
CA GLU A 173 -15.33 18.82 1.21
C GLU A 173 -15.15 18.63 2.72
N GLU A 174 -16.09 17.91 3.34
CA GLU A 174 -16.03 17.48 4.73
C GLU A 174 -14.86 16.51 4.96
N PHE A 175 -14.06 16.79 5.99
CA PHE A 175 -13.03 15.88 6.48
C PHE A 175 -13.68 14.66 7.15
N MET A 176 -13.60 13.52 6.47
CA MET A 176 -14.10 12.24 6.98
C MET A 176 -13.00 11.49 7.73
N THR A 177 -13.41 10.71 8.73
CA THR A 177 -12.51 9.85 9.51
C THR A 177 -12.95 8.40 9.43
N GLY A 178 -11.96 7.50 9.43
CA GLY A 178 -12.16 6.06 9.33
C GLY A 178 -10.94 5.37 8.73
N PRO A 179 -10.97 4.03 8.61
CA PRO A 179 -10.03 3.30 7.76
C PRO A 179 -10.25 3.62 6.29
N GLU A 180 -9.17 3.91 5.55
CA GLU A 180 -9.19 4.01 4.09
C GLU A 180 -9.06 2.63 3.47
N VAL A 181 -9.84 2.37 2.41
CA VAL A 181 -9.72 1.17 1.57
C VAL A 181 -9.88 1.55 0.09
N SER A 182 -9.21 0.80 -0.76
CA SER A 182 -9.26 0.93 -2.22
C SER A 182 -9.96 -0.30 -2.81
N VAL A 183 -11.01 -0.11 -3.61
CA VAL A 183 -11.66 -1.20 -4.33
C VAL A 183 -11.49 -0.99 -5.83
N LEU A 184 -10.79 -1.92 -6.46
CA LEU A 184 -10.60 -1.98 -7.91
C LEU A 184 -11.62 -2.96 -8.49
N ALA A 185 -12.35 -2.56 -9.51
CA ALA A 185 -13.37 -3.39 -10.13
C ALA A 185 -13.29 -3.36 -11.66
N PHE A 186 -13.31 -4.54 -12.28
CA PHE A 186 -13.48 -4.68 -13.71
C PHE A 186 -14.90 -4.31 -14.09
N SER A 187 -15.06 -3.54 -15.16
CA SER A 187 -16.36 -3.18 -15.70
C SER A 187 -16.37 -3.33 -17.21
N ASP A 188 -17.43 -3.92 -17.72
CA ASP A 188 -17.73 -4.00 -19.14
C ASP A 188 -18.79 -2.97 -19.56
N GLY A 189 -19.21 -2.10 -18.65
CA GLY A 189 -20.27 -1.14 -18.88
C GLY A 189 -21.61 -1.46 -18.24
N TYR A 190 -21.86 -2.73 -17.93
CA TYR A 190 -23.12 -3.23 -17.39
C TYR A 190 -22.90 -4.08 -16.13
N THR A 191 -21.91 -4.98 -16.23
CA THR A 191 -21.41 -5.86 -15.19
C THR A 191 -20.21 -5.21 -14.54
N ILE A 192 -20.16 -5.27 -13.21
CA ILE A 192 -19.00 -4.85 -12.41
C ILE A 192 -18.58 -5.95 -11.45
N THR A 193 -17.30 -6.30 -11.52
CA THR A 193 -16.71 -7.38 -10.73
C THR A 193 -15.54 -6.84 -9.91
N PRO A 194 -15.72 -6.61 -8.60
CA PRO A 194 -14.67 -6.10 -7.73
C PRO A 194 -13.62 -7.17 -7.43
N LEU A 195 -12.36 -6.73 -7.38
CA LEU A 195 -11.27 -7.44 -6.72
C LEU A 195 -11.38 -7.28 -5.20
N PRO A 196 -10.67 -8.11 -4.41
CA PRO A 196 -10.58 -7.90 -2.97
C PRO A 196 -10.10 -6.48 -2.65
N ALA A 197 -10.68 -5.85 -1.64
CA ALA A 197 -10.26 -4.52 -1.24
C ALA A 197 -8.78 -4.50 -0.87
N ALA A 198 -8.07 -3.48 -1.31
CA ALA A 198 -6.69 -3.22 -0.92
C ALA A 198 -6.65 -2.05 0.07
N GLN A 199 -5.51 -1.91 0.75
CA GLN A 199 -5.17 -0.70 1.47
C GLN A 199 -3.75 -0.29 1.07
N ASP A 200 -3.59 0.97 0.68
CA ASP A 200 -2.31 1.56 0.31
C ASP A 200 -1.73 2.39 1.47
N HIS A 201 -0.43 2.66 1.40
CA HIS A 201 0.29 3.51 2.33
C HIS A 201 0.88 4.69 1.57
N LYS A 202 0.22 5.85 1.63
CA LYS A 202 0.63 7.05 0.87
C LYS A 202 1.82 7.80 1.48
N ARG A 203 2.05 7.67 2.78
CA ARG A 203 3.06 8.47 3.49
C ARG A 203 4.46 7.89 3.32
N ILE A 204 5.46 8.76 3.18
CA ILE A 204 6.86 8.36 2.96
C ILE A 204 7.50 7.70 4.19
N GLY A 205 7.08 8.08 5.39
CA GLY A 205 7.66 7.65 6.66
C GLY A 205 6.82 6.59 7.37
N GLU A 206 7.50 5.80 8.21
CA GLU A 206 6.84 4.81 9.07
C GLU A 206 5.83 5.47 10.02
N GLY A 207 4.75 4.75 10.34
CA GLY A 207 3.66 5.28 11.17
C GLY A 207 2.85 6.39 10.49
N ASP A 208 2.75 6.35 9.15
CA ASP A 208 2.05 7.33 8.33
C ASP A 208 2.55 8.77 8.51
N THR A 209 3.87 8.93 8.64
CA THR A 209 4.53 10.23 8.85
C THR A 209 5.14 10.81 7.56
N GLY A 210 5.36 12.13 7.55
CA GLY A 210 6.00 12.82 6.42
C GLY A 210 5.07 13.15 5.26
N LEU A 211 5.65 13.46 4.10
CA LEU A 211 4.90 13.90 2.91
C LEU A 211 4.09 12.77 2.26
N ASN A 212 2.98 13.13 1.62
CA ASN A 212 2.26 12.23 0.73
C ASN A 212 3.09 11.89 -0.51
N THR A 213 2.94 10.66 -0.96
CA THR A 213 3.61 10.08 -2.13
C THR A 213 2.57 9.51 -3.10
N GLY A 214 3.03 8.90 -4.19
CA GLY A 214 2.17 8.10 -5.07
C GLY A 214 1.85 6.70 -4.53
N GLY A 215 2.26 6.36 -3.30
CA GLY A 215 2.11 5.04 -2.68
C GLY A 215 3.47 4.39 -2.39
N MET A 216 3.71 4.05 -1.12
CA MET A 216 4.93 3.37 -0.64
C MET A 216 4.75 1.86 -0.45
N GLY A 217 3.52 1.38 -0.54
CA GLY A 217 3.19 -0.02 -0.47
C GLY A 217 1.68 -0.20 -0.46
N ALA A 218 1.25 -1.43 -0.69
CA ALA A 218 -0.14 -1.82 -0.66
C ALA A 218 -0.28 -3.27 -0.23
N TYR A 219 -1.42 -3.63 0.33
CA TYR A 219 -1.74 -5.03 0.62
C TYR A 219 -3.21 -5.33 0.36
N ALA A 220 -3.49 -6.58 0.04
CA ALA A 220 -4.84 -7.10 -0.17
C ALA A 220 -4.92 -8.57 0.28
N PRO A 221 -6.10 -9.06 0.70
CA PRO A 221 -7.29 -8.28 1.05
C PRO A 221 -7.08 -7.43 2.32
N ALA A 222 -7.71 -6.27 2.40
CA ALA A 222 -7.74 -5.43 3.59
C ALA A 222 -8.69 -6.03 4.65
N PRO A 223 -8.23 -6.40 5.86
CA PRO A 223 -9.07 -7.05 6.87
C PRO A 223 -10.28 -6.23 7.32
N VAL A 224 -10.21 -4.90 7.19
CA VAL A 224 -11.30 -3.99 7.52
C VAL A 224 -12.48 -4.08 6.53
N ALA A 225 -12.24 -4.56 5.30
CA ALA A 225 -13.24 -4.75 4.26
C ALA A 225 -13.89 -6.14 4.37
N THR A 226 -14.67 -6.35 5.43
CA THR A 226 -15.43 -7.60 5.64
C THR A 226 -16.41 -7.87 4.48
N PRO A 227 -16.89 -9.13 4.31
CA PRO A 227 -17.89 -9.42 3.27
C PRO A 227 -19.14 -8.53 3.35
N ALA A 228 -19.58 -8.15 4.55
CA ALA A 228 -20.70 -7.23 4.72
C ALA A 228 -20.38 -5.82 4.20
N VAL A 229 -19.17 -5.32 4.47
CA VAL A 229 -18.69 -4.03 3.95
C VAL A 229 -18.57 -4.07 2.43
N MET A 230 -18.01 -5.15 1.86
CA MET A 230 -17.91 -5.31 0.40
C MET A 230 -19.28 -5.38 -0.28
N ASN A 231 -20.25 -6.06 0.33
CA ASN A 231 -21.63 -6.08 -0.18
C ASN A 231 -22.27 -4.69 -0.14
N GLN A 232 -22.00 -3.92 0.91
CA GLN A 232 -22.46 -2.53 1.01
C GLN A 232 -21.80 -1.64 -0.06
N ILE A 233 -20.49 -1.76 -0.26
CA ILE A 233 -19.76 -1.03 -1.32
C ILE A 233 -20.33 -1.39 -2.70
N MET A 234 -20.60 -2.67 -2.96
CA MET A 234 -21.19 -3.09 -4.23
C MET A 234 -22.57 -2.44 -4.46
N LYS A 235 -23.44 -2.48 -3.45
CA LYS A 235 -24.81 -1.99 -3.53
C LYS A 235 -24.93 -0.46 -3.57
N ASP A 236 -24.20 0.23 -2.70
CA ASP A 236 -24.40 1.66 -2.47
C ASP A 236 -23.42 2.52 -3.29
N VAL A 237 -22.35 1.93 -3.83
CA VAL A 237 -21.29 2.65 -4.56
C VAL A 237 -21.07 2.10 -5.96
N LEU A 238 -20.56 0.86 -6.10
CA LEU A 238 -20.08 0.37 -7.39
C LEU A 238 -21.20 0.21 -8.41
N LYS A 239 -22.30 -0.48 -8.05
CA LYS A 239 -23.42 -0.70 -8.97
C LYS A 239 -24.10 0.62 -9.36
N PRO A 240 -24.45 1.53 -8.44
CA PRO A 240 -24.98 2.85 -8.81
C PRO A 240 -24.01 3.70 -9.65
N THR A 241 -22.69 3.52 -9.49
CA THR A 241 -21.71 4.22 -10.33
C THR A 241 -21.82 3.76 -11.79
N ILE A 242 -21.86 2.45 -12.03
CA ILE A 242 -21.96 1.90 -13.38
C ILE A 242 -23.33 2.17 -14.00
N ASP A 243 -24.41 1.98 -13.24
CA ASP A 243 -25.78 2.26 -13.68
C ASP A 243 -25.95 3.75 -14.01
N GLY A 244 -25.39 4.65 -13.19
CA GLY A 244 -25.42 6.08 -13.45
C GLY A 244 -24.62 6.49 -14.69
N CYS A 245 -23.53 5.77 -15.01
CA CYS A 245 -22.83 5.95 -16.29
C CYS A 245 -23.68 5.50 -17.47
N GLU A 246 -24.48 4.44 -17.34
CA GLU A 246 -25.40 3.99 -18.39
C GLU A 246 -26.55 5.00 -18.63
N GLU A 247 -27.23 5.43 -17.56
CA GLU A 247 -28.41 6.30 -17.63
C GLU A 247 -28.12 7.72 -18.14
N ARG A 248 -26.99 8.30 -17.72
CA ARG A 248 -26.69 9.73 -17.96
C ARG A 248 -26.38 10.04 -19.42
N PHE A 249 -25.93 9.06 -20.18
CA PHE A 249 -25.55 9.25 -21.57
C PHE A 249 -26.60 8.60 -22.44
N SER A 250 -27.69 9.33 -22.71
CA SER A 250 -28.70 8.98 -23.72
C SER A 250 -28.15 8.82 -25.16
N GLU A 251 -26.83 8.89 -25.33
CA GLU A 251 -26.04 8.58 -26.54
C GLU A 251 -25.06 7.40 -26.34
N GLY A 252 -25.08 6.71 -25.19
CA GLY A 252 -24.42 5.42 -24.91
C GLY A 252 -22.89 5.46 -24.85
N PHE A 253 -22.31 5.72 -23.67
CA PHE A 253 -20.90 5.39 -23.41
C PHE A 253 -20.73 4.73 -22.03
N PRO A 254 -21.03 3.41 -21.93
CA PRO A 254 -20.77 2.62 -20.73
C PRO A 254 -19.34 2.79 -20.20
N PHE A 255 -19.17 2.67 -18.88
CA PHE A 255 -17.83 2.63 -18.28
C PHE A 255 -17.19 1.25 -18.51
N VAL A 256 -16.32 1.15 -19.52
CA VAL A 256 -15.49 -0.04 -19.77
C VAL A 256 -14.10 0.19 -19.19
N GLY A 257 -13.56 -0.79 -18.46
CA GLY A 257 -12.19 -0.73 -17.94
C GLY A 257 -12.09 -1.05 -16.45
N MET A 258 -11.15 -0.41 -15.77
CA MET A 258 -10.90 -0.59 -14.34
C MET A 258 -11.40 0.61 -13.55
N LEU A 259 -12.45 0.41 -12.74
CA LEU A 259 -12.91 1.42 -11.80
C LEU A 259 -12.16 1.23 -10.47
N PHE A 260 -11.29 2.17 -10.14
CA PHE A 260 -10.67 2.26 -8.82
C PHE A 260 -11.49 3.23 -7.98
N THR A 261 -11.96 2.78 -6.82
CA THR A 261 -12.73 3.60 -5.89
C THR A 261 -11.99 3.69 -4.57
N GLY A 262 -11.52 4.90 -4.22
CA GLY A 262 -11.00 5.19 -2.89
C GLY A 262 -12.16 5.45 -1.93
N LEU A 263 -12.19 4.75 -0.79
CA LEU A 263 -13.29 4.76 0.15
C LEU A 263 -12.80 5.04 1.56
N MET A 264 -13.59 5.79 2.33
CA MET A 264 -13.45 5.94 3.76
C MET A 264 -14.54 5.14 4.46
N LEU A 265 -14.18 4.22 5.35
CA LEU A 265 -15.11 3.46 6.17
C LEU A 265 -15.51 4.29 7.41
N THR A 266 -16.53 5.12 7.26
CA THR A 266 -17.01 5.99 8.34
C THR A 266 -17.97 5.26 9.29
N ALA A 267 -18.29 5.88 10.43
CA ALA A 267 -19.34 5.39 11.32
C ALA A 267 -20.73 5.25 10.64
N SER A 268 -20.97 6.00 9.55
CA SER A 268 -22.20 5.92 8.76
C SER A 268 -22.14 4.94 7.58
N GLY A 269 -21.02 4.22 7.41
CA GLY A 269 -20.78 3.32 6.28
C GLY A 269 -19.69 3.82 5.32
N PRO A 270 -19.44 3.07 4.23
CA PRO A 270 -18.45 3.40 3.21
C PRO A 270 -18.86 4.66 2.44
N LYS A 271 -17.94 5.62 2.32
CA LYS A 271 -18.12 6.84 1.54
C LYS A 271 -16.97 7.03 0.55
N VAL A 272 -17.29 7.40 -0.68
CA VAL A 272 -16.32 7.62 -1.75
C VAL A 272 -15.49 8.87 -1.47
N LEU A 273 -14.16 8.70 -1.47
CA LEU A 273 -13.18 9.79 -1.43
C LEU A 273 -12.90 10.34 -2.83
N GLU A 274 -12.67 9.43 -3.78
CA GLU A 274 -12.34 9.73 -5.18
C GLU A 274 -12.49 8.49 -6.07
N TYR A 275 -12.62 8.73 -7.37
CA TYR A 275 -12.51 7.71 -8.40
C TYR A 275 -11.18 7.88 -9.15
N ASN A 276 -10.53 6.75 -9.44
CA ASN A 276 -9.58 6.64 -10.53
C ASN A 276 -10.15 5.65 -11.55
N VAL A 277 -9.78 5.80 -12.82
CA VAL A 277 -10.39 5.04 -13.93
C VAL A 277 -9.40 4.09 -14.60
N ARG A 278 -8.41 3.67 -13.82
CA ARG A 278 -7.29 2.81 -14.21
C ARG A 278 -6.89 1.92 -13.03
N PHE A 279 -5.94 1.03 -13.28
CA PHE A 279 -5.30 0.21 -12.26
C PHE A 279 -4.46 1.05 -11.26
N GLY A 280 -4.50 0.74 -9.96
CA GLY A 280 -3.71 1.44 -8.93
C GLY A 280 -2.21 1.11 -9.01
N ASP A 281 -1.36 1.92 -8.37
CA ASP A 281 0.08 1.68 -8.25
C ASP A 281 0.53 2.19 -6.86
N PRO A 282 0.88 1.32 -5.89
CA PRO A 282 1.31 -0.08 -6.07
C PRO A 282 0.22 -1.15 -5.79
N GLU A 283 -1.08 -0.83 -5.81
CA GLU A 283 -2.13 -1.81 -5.50
C GLU A 283 -2.21 -2.95 -6.51
N THR A 284 -1.94 -2.67 -7.79
CA THR A 284 -1.99 -3.68 -8.86
C THR A 284 -0.95 -4.77 -8.64
N GLU A 285 0.24 -4.39 -8.19
CA GLU A 285 1.35 -5.28 -7.87
C GLU A 285 1.01 -6.27 -6.76
N ALA A 286 0.15 -5.89 -5.82
CA ALA A 286 -0.36 -6.78 -4.78
C ALA A 286 -1.57 -7.60 -5.26
N LEU A 287 -2.53 -6.97 -5.93
CA LEU A 287 -3.81 -7.59 -6.32
C LEU A 287 -3.65 -8.66 -7.40
N LEU A 288 -2.77 -8.47 -8.37
CA LEU A 288 -2.55 -9.47 -9.43
C LEU A 288 -1.97 -10.79 -8.88
N LEU A 289 -1.32 -10.76 -7.72
CA LEU A 289 -0.87 -11.97 -7.01
C LEU A 289 -2.02 -12.76 -6.40
N LEU A 290 -3.22 -12.18 -6.28
CA LEU A 290 -4.39 -12.85 -5.73
C LEU A 290 -5.31 -13.43 -6.80
N LEU A 291 -5.11 -13.12 -8.09
CA LEU A 291 -5.85 -13.81 -9.15
C LEU A 291 -5.54 -15.32 -9.10
N ALA A 292 -6.60 -16.14 -9.13
CA ALA A 292 -6.44 -17.59 -9.14
C ALA A 292 -5.68 -18.04 -10.40
N GLU A 293 -5.03 -19.20 -10.37
CA GLU A 293 -4.18 -19.67 -11.46
C GLU A 293 -4.98 -19.91 -12.74
N GLU A 294 -6.20 -20.40 -12.61
CA GLU A 294 -7.16 -20.58 -13.70
C GLU A 294 -7.83 -19.29 -14.20
N THR A 295 -7.58 -18.16 -13.53
CA THR A 295 -8.14 -16.86 -13.91
C THR A 295 -7.16 -16.12 -14.80
N ASP A 296 -7.43 -16.19 -16.10
CA ASP A 296 -6.66 -15.49 -17.12
C ASP A 296 -7.08 -14.02 -17.23
N LEU A 297 -6.10 -13.13 -17.04
CA LEU A 297 -6.33 -11.69 -17.11
C LEU A 297 -6.70 -11.27 -18.53
N ALA A 298 -6.09 -11.85 -19.57
CA ALA A 298 -6.38 -11.48 -20.96
C ALA A 298 -7.85 -11.75 -21.31
N THR A 299 -8.37 -12.92 -20.90
CA THR A 299 -9.80 -13.28 -21.02
C THR A 299 -10.72 -12.28 -20.33
N ILE A 300 -10.36 -11.77 -19.14
CA ILE A 300 -11.16 -10.75 -18.42
C ILE A 300 -11.16 -9.43 -19.18
N LEU A 301 -9.98 -8.95 -19.61
CA LEU A 301 -9.87 -7.68 -20.33
C LEU A 301 -10.66 -7.73 -21.65
N LEU A 302 -10.57 -8.84 -22.39
CA LEU A 302 -11.35 -9.08 -23.61
C LEU A 302 -12.85 -9.11 -23.33
N ALA A 303 -13.28 -9.84 -22.29
CA ALA A 303 -14.70 -9.88 -21.92
C ALA A 303 -15.24 -8.49 -21.56
N CYS A 304 -14.41 -7.60 -20.98
CA CYS A 304 -14.81 -6.23 -20.68
C CYS A 304 -15.00 -5.40 -21.95
N VAL A 305 -14.04 -5.42 -22.88
CA VAL A 305 -14.14 -4.65 -24.13
C VAL A 305 -15.18 -5.21 -25.10
N GLU A 306 -15.58 -6.47 -24.92
CA GLU A 306 -16.63 -7.16 -25.67
C GLU A 306 -18.00 -7.14 -24.97
N HIS A 307 -18.14 -6.42 -23.84
CA HIS A 307 -19.42 -6.28 -23.11
C HIS A 307 -20.05 -7.61 -22.65
N ARG A 308 -19.23 -8.54 -22.16
CA ARG A 308 -19.65 -9.89 -21.72
C ARG A 308 -18.91 -10.36 -20.48
N LEU A 309 -18.62 -9.45 -19.54
CA LEU A 309 -17.91 -9.78 -18.30
C LEU A 309 -18.73 -10.73 -17.41
N ASP A 310 -20.05 -10.74 -17.54
CA ASP A 310 -20.95 -11.72 -16.93
C ASP A 310 -20.69 -13.17 -17.39
N SER A 311 -20.07 -13.34 -18.56
CA SER A 311 -19.73 -14.64 -19.13
C SER A 311 -18.39 -15.21 -18.62
N VAL A 312 -17.65 -14.47 -17.79
CA VAL A 312 -16.33 -14.90 -17.28
C VAL A 312 -16.28 -14.82 -15.75
N GLN A 313 -15.55 -15.74 -15.13
CA GLN A 313 -15.40 -15.77 -13.67
C GLN A 313 -14.08 -15.14 -13.26
N VAL A 314 -14.14 -13.99 -12.57
CA VAL A 314 -12.97 -13.40 -11.92
C VAL A 314 -12.80 -14.05 -10.55
N LYS A 315 -11.92 -15.05 -10.44
CA LYS A 315 -11.64 -15.72 -9.16
C LYS A 315 -10.34 -15.25 -8.54
N THR A 316 -10.35 -15.18 -7.22
CA THR A 316 -9.15 -14.94 -6.42
C THR A 316 -8.83 -16.13 -5.52
N ARG A 317 -7.54 -16.39 -5.32
CA ARG A 317 -7.06 -17.39 -4.37
C ARG A 317 -7.05 -16.84 -2.94
N PRO A 318 -7.23 -17.70 -1.91
CA PRO A 318 -7.12 -17.27 -0.52
C PRO A 318 -5.67 -16.87 -0.19
N GLY A 319 -5.48 -15.99 0.81
CA GLY A 319 -4.16 -15.50 1.22
C GLY A 319 -4.04 -14.00 1.04
N PHE A 320 -2.81 -13.49 1.09
CA PHE A 320 -2.50 -12.06 1.03
C PHE A 320 -1.45 -11.77 -0.03
N GLY A 321 -1.69 -10.73 -0.81
CA GLY A 321 -0.70 -10.08 -1.66
C GLY A 321 -0.22 -8.81 -0.96
N VAL A 322 1.09 -8.62 -0.86
CA VAL A 322 1.73 -7.41 -0.31
C VAL A 322 2.69 -6.87 -1.35
N SER A 323 2.75 -5.55 -1.48
CA SER A 323 3.73 -4.84 -2.29
C SER A 323 4.41 -3.75 -1.46
N VAL A 324 5.74 -3.69 -1.51
CA VAL A 324 6.56 -2.70 -0.82
C VAL A 324 7.41 -1.96 -1.85
N VAL A 325 7.31 -0.63 -1.87
CA VAL A 325 8.02 0.21 -2.83
C VAL A 325 9.39 0.62 -2.27
N LEU A 326 10.44 0.37 -3.04
CA LEU A 326 11.76 0.93 -2.84
C LEU A 326 11.85 2.25 -3.62
N ALA A 327 12.03 3.35 -2.90
CA ALA A 327 12.14 4.68 -3.48
C ALA A 327 13.59 5.20 -3.48
N SER A 328 13.87 6.09 -4.43
CA SER A 328 15.11 6.86 -4.48
C SER A 328 15.17 7.80 -3.27
N GLN A 329 16.32 7.80 -2.58
CA GLN A 329 16.56 8.70 -1.46
C GLN A 329 16.28 10.16 -1.84
N GLY A 330 15.42 10.82 -1.07
CA GLY A 330 14.96 12.19 -1.31
C GLY A 330 13.54 12.31 -1.87
N TYR A 331 12.97 11.22 -2.40
CA TYR A 331 11.55 11.14 -2.76
C TYR A 331 10.65 11.39 -1.53
N PRO A 332 9.52 12.11 -1.63
CA PRO A 332 8.90 12.69 -2.84
C PRO A 332 9.46 14.04 -3.31
N GLY A 333 10.50 14.56 -2.66
CA GLY A 333 11.24 15.74 -3.07
C GLY A 333 12.28 15.46 -4.16
N ASN A 334 13.40 16.17 -4.13
CA ASN A 334 14.49 15.98 -5.10
C ASN A 334 15.26 14.69 -4.81
N TYR A 335 15.47 13.88 -5.85
CA TYR A 335 16.20 12.61 -5.76
C TYR A 335 17.21 12.47 -6.90
N ALA A 336 18.30 11.74 -6.63
CA ALA A 336 19.33 11.44 -7.63
C ALA A 336 18.94 10.23 -8.49
N LYS A 337 19.28 10.28 -9.78
CA LYS A 337 19.12 9.19 -10.75
C LYS A 337 20.46 8.47 -10.99
N ASP A 338 20.46 7.48 -11.87
CA ASP A 338 21.63 6.74 -12.36
C ASP A 338 22.38 5.93 -11.29
N LYS A 339 21.69 5.54 -10.22
CA LYS A 339 22.26 4.63 -9.22
C LYS A 339 22.08 3.18 -9.68
N ALA A 340 23.18 2.44 -9.76
CA ALA A 340 23.14 1.03 -10.16
C ALA A 340 22.35 0.17 -9.15
N LEU A 341 21.44 -0.65 -9.69
CA LEU A 341 20.67 -1.63 -8.95
C LEU A 341 21.31 -3.00 -9.12
N LEU A 342 21.43 -3.74 -8.02
CA LEU A 342 21.92 -5.12 -8.04
C LEU A 342 20.77 -6.04 -7.70
N LEU A 343 20.03 -6.41 -8.73
CA LEU A 343 18.93 -7.36 -8.62
C LEU A 343 19.51 -8.77 -8.75
N ASP A 344 19.17 -9.64 -7.79
CA ASP A 344 19.55 -11.04 -7.84
C ASP A 344 18.57 -11.79 -8.74
N SER A 345 19.06 -12.71 -9.57
CA SER A 345 18.21 -13.53 -10.44
C SER A 345 17.56 -14.71 -9.70
N SER A 346 17.98 -14.98 -8.45
CA SER A 346 17.39 -16.04 -7.63
C SER A 346 16.23 -15.53 -6.77
N LEU A 347 15.10 -15.25 -7.44
CA LEU A 347 13.85 -14.91 -6.77
C LEU A 347 13.30 -16.14 -6.02
N GLN A 348 12.83 -15.90 -4.80
CA GLN A 348 12.13 -16.92 -4.02
C GLN A 348 10.76 -17.21 -4.64
N VAL A 349 10.22 -18.41 -4.40
CA VAL A 349 8.87 -18.77 -4.86
C VAL A 349 7.87 -17.76 -4.29
N HIS A 350 6.99 -17.23 -5.16
CA HIS A 350 5.96 -16.23 -4.83
C HIS A 350 6.46 -14.83 -4.42
N VAL A 351 7.72 -14.49 -4.70
CA VAL A 351 8.25 -13.12 -4.56
C VAL A 351 8.61 -12.56 -5.94
N PHE A 352 8.11 -11.37 -6.23
CA PHE A 352 8.22 -10.71 -7.53
C PHE A 352 8.79 -9.31 -7.37
N THR A 353 9.57 -8.89 -8.35
CA THR A 353 10.21 -7.57 -8.38
C THR A 353 9.71 -6.84 -9.62
N PHE A 354 8.82 -5.88 -9.44
CA PHE A 354 8.30 -5.05 -10.52
C PHE A 354 9.10 -3.76 -10.63
N HIS A 355 9.59 -3.47 -11.83
CA HIS A 355 10.33 -2.26 -12.11
C HIS A 355 9.37 -1.10 -12.36
N ALA A 356 9.57 0.00 -11.63
CA ALA A 356 8.95 1.29 -11.90
C ALA A 356 10.00 2.22 -12.52
N GLY A 357 10.54 3.17 -11.75
CA GLY A 357 11.58 4.09 -12.19
C GLY A 357 12.97 3.45 -12.33
N THR A 358 13.14 2.53 -13.28
CA THR A 358 14.45 1.99 -13.69
C THR A 358 14.71 2.20 -15.19
N THR A 359 15.98 2.17 -15.59
CA THR A 359 16.39 2.13 -17.00
C THR A 359 17.68 1.33 -17.15
N VAL A 360 18.04 0.95 -18.39
CA VAL A 360 19.32 0.30 -18.68
C VAL A 360 20.32 1.35 -19.18
N SER A 361 21.43 1.50 -18.46
CA SER A 361 22.54 2.38 -18.83
C SER A 361 23.86 1.63 -18.72
N ASN A 362 24.65 1.61 -19.80
CA ASN A 362 25.93 0.88 -19.88
C ASN A 362 25.81 -0.61 -19.48
N GLY A 363 24.75 -1.29 -19.92
CA GLY A 363 24.50 -2.70 -19.63
C GLY A 363 24.11 -2.99 -18.17
N LYS A 364 23.81 -1.95 -17.36
CA LYS A 364 23.39 -2.08 -15.97
C LYS A 364 22.02 -1.45 -15.78
N THR A 365 21.18 -2.07 -14.96
CA THR A 365 19.93 -1.45 -14.51
C THR A 365 20.26 -0.35 -13.49
N VAL A 366 19.75 0.86 -13.74
CA VAL A 366 19.96 2.04 -12.89
C VAL A 366 18.63 2.71 -12.53
N THR A 367 18.62 3.52 -11.47
CA THR A 367 17.44 4.30 -11.07
C THR A 367 17.15 5.43 -12.07
N SER A 368 15.87 5.61 -12.44
CA SER A 368 15.40 6.67 -13.35
C SER A 368 14.20 7.46 -12.81
N GLY A 369 13.62 7.04 -11.68
CA GLY A 369 12.45 7.67 -11.06
C GLY A 369 12.46 7.69 -9.53
N GLY A 370 11.43 8.33 -8.96
CA GLY A 370 11.25 8.49 -7.52
C GLY A 370 10.91 7.16 -6.84
N ARG A 371 9.84 6.49 -7.28
CA ARG A 371 9.57 5.09 -6.96
C ARG A 371 10.34 4.23 -7.96
N VAL A 372 11.19 3.32 -7.49
CA VAL A 372 12.16 2.62 -8.32
C VAL A 372 11.69 1.21 -8.62
N ILE A 373 11.36 0.44 -7.60
CA ILE A 373 10.96 -0.96 -7.67
C ILE A 373 9.84 -1.20 -6.67
N ALA A 374 8.91 -2.08 -6.99
CA ALA A 374 7.94 -2.65 -6.07
C ALA A 374 8.25 -4.14 -5.85
N VAL A 375 8.63 -4.52 -4.64
CA VAL A 375 8.82 -5.92 -4.25
C VAL A 375 7.50 -6.44 -3.70
N SER A 376 6.95 -7.46 -4.36
CA SER A 376 5.64 -7.99 -4.04
C SER A 376 5.70 -9.47 -3.70
N ALA A 377 4.93 -9.90 -2.72
CA ALA A 377 4.92 -11.28 -2.26
C ALA A 377 3.51 -11.76 -1.97
N TYR A 378 3.29 -13.06 -2.19
CA TYR A 378 2.08 -13.76 -1.79
C TYR A 378 2.37 -14.76 -0.68
N ALA A 379 1.52 -14.78 0.36
CA ALA A 379 1.57 -15.78 1.41
C ALA A 379 0.18 -16.04 2.04
N PRO A 380 -0.01 -17.15 2.77
CA PRO A 380 -1.27 -17.41 3.49
C PRO A 380 -1.61 -16.36 4.55
N THR A 381 -0.61 -15.68 5.11
CA THR A 381 -0.80 -14.60 6.10
C THR A 381 -0.16 -13.29 5.66
N LEU A 382 -0.78 -12.17 6.06
CA LEU A 382 -0.27 -10.83 5.78
C LEU A 382 1.17 -10.64 6.29
N ARG A 383 1.46 -11.17 7.49
CA ARG A 383 2.78 -11.06 8.12
C ARG A 383 3.86 -11.80 7.33
N GLU A 384 3.57 -13.00 6.83
CA GLU A 384 4.52 -13.76 6.03
C GLU A 384 4.82 -13.07 4.70
N ALA A 385 3.78 -12.59 4.00
CA ALA A 385 3.96 -11.87 2.74
C ALA A 385 4.82 -10.61 2.95
N LEU A 386 4.54 -9.82 3.99
CA LEU A 386 5.34 -8.65 4.33
C LEU A 386 6.80 -9.01 4.66
N MET A 387 7.02 -10.06 5.45
CA MET A 387 8.39 -10.51 5.80
C MET A 387 9.18 -10.96 4.56
N GLN A 388 8.53 -11.60 3.60
CA GLN A 388 9.15 -11.97 2.32
C GLN A 388 9.52 -10.71 1.51
N CYS A 389 8.61 -9.74 1.39
CA CYS A 389 8.91 -8.46 0.74
C CYS A 389 10.11 -7.75 1.38
N ILE A 390 10.14 -7.64 2.71
CA ILE A 390 11.23 -6.98 3.45
C ILE A 390 12.55 -7.73 3.27
N SER A 391 12.54 -9.06 3.34
CA SER A 391 13.72 -9.90 3.14
C SER A 391 14.34 -9.66 1.76
N GLU A 392 13.51 -9.68 0.71
CA GLU A 392 13.98 -9.48 -0.67
C GLU A 392 14.38 -8.02 -0.94
N SER A 393 13.68 -7.05 -0.34
CA SER A 393 14.05 -5.63 -0.38
C SER A 393 15.44 -5.40 0.23
N ASN A 394 15.71 -6.00 1.40
CA ASN A 394 17.01 -5.91 2.07
C ASN A 394 18.11 -6.62 1.27
N ARG A 395 17.81 -7.74 0.62
CA ARG A 395 18.75 -8.44 -0.26
C ARG A 395 19.15 -7.54 -1.44
N SER A 396 18.17 -6.88 -2.05
CA SER A 396 18.36 -5.93 -3.16
C SER A 396 19.16 -4.69 -2.74
N LEU A 397 18.98 -4.22 -1.50
CA LEU A 397 19.69 -3.04 -0.94
C LEU A 397 21.10 -3.36 -0.40
N SER A 398 21.32 -4.53 0.22
CA SER A 398 22.59 -4.90 0.88
C SER A 398 23.79 -5.00 -0.08
N LYS A 399 23.54 -5.08 -1.39
CA LYS A 399 24.57 -5.06 -2.43
C LYS A 399 24.85 -3.64 -2.96
N VAL A 400 23.99 -2.66 -2.67
CA VAL A 400 24.24 -1.24 -2.97
C VAL A 400 25.18 -0.68 -1.90
N LYS A 401 26.47 -0.53 -2.24
CA LYS A 401 27.45 0.16 -1.37
C LYS A 401 27.03 1.62 -1.18
N PHE A 402 26.21 1.89 -0.16
CA PHE A 402 26.05 3.25 0.35
C PHE A 402 27.31 3.62 1.13
N GLN A 403 28.03 4.64 0.67
CA GLN A 403 29.17 5.22 1.39
C GLN A 403 28.69 5.70 2.77
N LYS A 404 29.21 5.09 3.83
CA LYS A 404 29.13 5.63 5.19
C LYS A 404 29.80 7.01 5.22
N ARG A 405 29.06 8.06 5.54
CA ARG A 405 29.62 9.29 6.10
C ARG A 405 28.82 9.73 7.31
N HIS A 406 29.57 10.20 8.31
CA HIS A 406 29.21 10.39 9.71
C HIS A 406 27.98 11.30 9.93
N CYS A 407 27.10 10.87 10.83
CA CYS A 407 26.27 11.79 11.62
C CYS A 407 26.63 11.57 13.10
N SER A 408 27.13 12.63 13.73
CA SER A 408 27.39 12.70 15.17
C SER A 408 26.08 12.72 15.96
N PRO A 409 26.05 12.25 17.21
CA PRO A 409 24.83 12.15 18.00
C PRO A 409 24.49 13.50 18.65
N SER A 410 23.42 14.16 18.21
CA SER A 410 22.80 15.22 19.00
C SER A 410 21.68 14.64 19.85
N SER A 411 21.87 14.80 21.15
CA SER A 411 20.90 14.60 22.21
C SER A 411 19.65 15.46 21.98
N ASP A 412 18.50 14.82 21.77
CA ASP A 412 17.24 15.27 22.35
C ASP A 412 16.20 14.16 22.29
N ASN A 413 15.65 13.85 23.46
CA ASN A 413 14.96 12.62 23.76
C ASN A 413 13.60 12.98 24.36
N LYS A 414 12.51 12.94 23.57
CA LYS A 414 11.13 12.88 24.07
C LYS A 414 10.23 12.02 23.16
N PRO A 415 9.24 11.31 23.72
CA PRO A 415 8.70 10.07 23.16
C PRO A 415 7.35 10.26 22.44
N PHE A 416 7.08 9.43 21.43
CA PHE A 416 5.74 9.24 20.87
C PHE A 416 5.56 7.79 20.41
N TRP A 417 4.35 7.25 20.59
CA TRP A 417 4.00 5.85 20.44
C TRP A 417 3.96 5.39 18.98
N GLY A 418 4.50 4.20 18.73
CA GLY A 418 4.57 3.53 17.43
C GLY A 418 5.73 2.54 17.47
N ALA A 419 5.49 1.28 17.10
CA ALA A 419 6.42 0.16 17.29
C ALA A 419 7.85 0.48 16.80
N LYS A 420 8.81 0.58 17.73
CA LYS A 420 10.23 0.63 17.40
C LYS A 420 10.69 -0.75 16.92
N VAL A 421 10.89 -0.92 15.63
CA VAL A 421 11.77 -1.95 15.08
C VAL A 421 13.08 -1.26 14.70
N ASP A 422 14.05 -1.26 15.60
CA ASP A 422 15.39 -0.74 15.36
C ASP A 422 16.19 -1.82 14.60
N LEU A 423 16.04 -1.88 13.27
CA LEU A 423 16.63 -2.91 12.39
C LEU A 423 18.08 -2.59 11.95
N CYS A 424 18.83 -1.90 12.80
CA CYS A 424 20.26 -1.66 12.57
C CYS A 424 21.15 -2.55 13.45
N THR A 425 20.90 -3.86 13.46
CA THR A 425 21.95 -4.83 13.80
C THR A 425 22.01 -5.93 12.74
N SER A 426 23.16 -6.02 12.09
CA SER A 426 23.46 -7.08 11.13
C SER A 426 23.31 -8.45 11.80
N TRP A 427 22.49 -9.31 11.21
CA TRP A 427 22.47 -10.75 11.50
C TRP A 427 23.77 -11.39 10.99
N SER A 428 24.86 -11.10 11.69
CA SER A 428 25.98 -12.03 11.75
C SER A 428 25.65 -13.02 12.87
N LEU A 429 25.63 -14.31 12.56
CA LEU A 429 25.70 -15.39 13.54
C LEU A 429 27.03 -15.23 14.31
N ARG A 430 27.05 -14.29 15.26
CA ARG A 430 28.14 -14.14 16.22
C ARG A 430 27.77 -14.97 17.44
N ARG A 431 28.39 -16.14 17.53
CA ARG A 431 28.61 -16.80 18.81
C ARG A 431 29.22 -15.76 19.78
N ARG A 432 28.45 -15.41 20.81
CA ARG A 432 28.74 -14.49 21.94
C ARG A 432 28.30 -13.02 21.80
N ARG A 433 27.28 -12.72 22.63
CA ARG A 433 26.95 -11.48 23.36
C ARG A 433 27.05 -10.15 22.59
N GLN A 434 25.88 -9.58 22.29
CA GLN A 434 25.64 -8.16 22.53
C GLN A 434 24.22 -7.93 23.08
N ARG A 435 24.16 -7.31 24.26
CA ARG A 435 22.94 -6.95 25.00
C ARG A 435 22.27 -5.77 24.31
N ALA A 436 21.20 -5.99 23.55
CA ALA A 436 20.19 -4.97 23.28
C ALA A 436 18.94 -5.35 24.09
N ARG A 437 18.45 -4.45 24.95
CA ARG A 437 17.17 -4.64 25.63
C ARG A 437 16.05 -4.45 24.60
N GLY A 438 15.13 -5.41 24.49
CA GLY A 438 13.85 -5.20 23.82
C GLY A 438 13.59 -6.02 22.56
N GLY A 439 13.68 -7.35 22.64
CA GLY A 439 12.95 -8.23 21.70
C GLY A 439 11.69 -8.76 22.38
N PHE A 440 10.54 -8.73 21.73
CA PHE A 440 9.29 -9.35 22.23
C PHE A 440 9.24 -10.88 22.03
N GLY A 441 10.34 -11.47 21.56
CA GLY A 441 10.46 -12.91 21.36
C GLY A 441 11.92 -13.34 21.37
N GLY A 442 12.16 -14.56 21.84
CA GLY A 442 13.42 -15.27 21.73
C GLY A 442 13.30 -16.41 20.73
N ALA A 443 14.39 -16.75 20.05
CA ALA A 443 14.48 -17.94 19.21
C ALA A 443 15.45 -18.92 19.86
N PHE A 444 15.09 -20.21 19.90
CA PHE A 444 15.93 -21.27 20.42
C PHE A 444 16.12 -22.36 19.35
N ASP A 445 17.38 -22.69 19.06
CA ASP A 445 17.72 -23.72 18.08
C ASP A 445 17.65 -25.12 18.71
N LEU A 446 16.53 -25.80 18.52
CA LEU A 446 16.34 -27.16 19.00
C LEU A 446 17.33 -28.15 18.38
N LYS A 447 17.83 -27.92 17.15
CA LYS A 447 18.81 -28.84 16.53
C LYS A 447 20.15 -28.82 17.26
N ALA A 448 20.51 -27.68 17.86
CA ALA A 448 21.74 -27.54 18.63
C ALA A 448 21.74 -28.33 19.96
N THR A 449 20.58 -28.79 20.42
CA THR A 449 20.47 -29.57 21.66
C THR A 449 20.89 -31.03 21.51
N GLY A 450 20.78 -31.59 20.30
CA GLY A 450 21.10 -32.99 20.01
C GLY A 450 20.01 -33.99 20.42
N TYR A 451 18.83 -33.56 20.88
CA TYR A 451 17.73 -34.49 21.14
C TYR A 451 17.20 -35.14 19.85
N LYS A 452 16.73 -36.38 19.97
CA LYS A 452 16.02 -37.10 18.91
C LYS A 452 14.54 -37.11 19.24
N ASP A 453 13.74 -36.48 18.38
CA ASP A 453 12.28 -36.40 18.52
C ASP A 453 11.80 -35.91 19.91
N PRO A 454 12.27 -34.74 20.39
CA PRO A 454 11.90 -34.26 21.73
C PRO A 454 10.44 -33.82 21.80
N VAL A 455 9.80 -34.10 22.93
CA VAL A 455 8.54 -33.47 23.31
C VAL A 455 8.83 -32.17 24.05
N LEU A 456 8.25 -31.07 23.58
CA LEU A 456 8.44 -29.76 24.21
C LEU A 456 7.42 -29.54 25.31
N VAL A 457 7.91 -29.13 26.49
CA VAL A 457 7.08 -28.67 27.60
C VAL A 457 7.28 -27.17 27.75
N SER A 458 6.18 -26.43 27.80
CA SER A 458 6.19 -24.99 28.01
C SER A 458 5.31 -24.65 29.20
N GLY A 459 5.79 -23.76 30.05
CA GLY A 459 5.11 -23.26 31.23
C GLY A 459 5.41 -21.78 31.41
N THR A 460 4.52 -21.08 32.10
CA THR A 460 4.70 -19.69 32.48
C THR A 460 4.26 -19.52 33.93
N ASP A 461 5.05 -18.79 34.70
CA ASP A 461 4.72 -18.49 36.09
C ASP A 461 5.22 -17.07 36.44
N GLY A 462 4.69 -16.52 37.52
CA GLY A 462 5.01 -15.20 38.02
C GLY A 462 5.42 -15.21 39.50
N VAL A 463 6.14 -14.16 39.91
CA VAL A 463 6.66 -14.03 41.28
C VAL A 463 5.56 -13.75 42.33
N GLY A 464 4.34 -13.43 41.87
CA GLY A 464 3.17 -13.25 42.73
C GLY A 464 3.32 -12.11 43.75
N THR A 465 2.81 -12.32 44.97
CA THR A 465 2.76 -11.31 46.03
C THR A 465 4.15 -10.87 46.55
N LYS A 466 5.21 -11.66 46.29
CA LYS A 466 6.60 -11.26 46.61
C LYS A 466 7.03 -9.99 45.88
N LEU A 467 6.43 -9.68 44.73
CA LEU A 467 6.66 -8.40 44.04
C LEU A 467 6.30 -7.20 44.92
N ARG A 468 5.23 -7.32 45.73
CA ARG A 468 4.82 -6.25 46.63
C ARG A 468 5.87 -6.01 47.72
N VAL A 469 6.38 -7.08 48.30
CA VAL A 469 7.45 -7.01 49.31
C VAL A 469 8.71 -6.37 48.70
N ALA A 470 9.13 -6.80 47.52
CA ALA A 470 10.30 -6.25 46.82
C ALA A 470 10.16 -4.74 46.54
N VAL A 471 8.95 -4.28 46.20
CA VAL A 471 8.63 -2.86 46.02
C VAL A 471 8.69 -2.09 47.34
N ASP A 472 8.07 -2.63 48.40
CA ASP A 472 7.99 -1.96 49.70
C ASP A 472 9.38 -1.83 50.37
N VAL A 473 10.29 -2.78 50.15
CA VAL A 473 11.65 -2.77 50.73
C VAL A 473 12.73 -2.20 49.77
N GLY A 474 12.38 -1.93 48.51
CA GLY A 474 13.30 -1.40 47.49
C GLY A 474 14.38 -2.38 47.01
N VAL A 475 14.23 -3.68 47.26
CA VAL A 475 15.18 -4.74 46.85
C VAL A 475 14.60 -5.55 45.70
N HIS A 476 15.12 -5.33 44.49
CA HIS A 476 14.59 -5.93 43.26
C HIS A 476 15.50 -6.99 42.62
N ASP A 477 16.74 -7.14 43.11
CA ASP A 477 17.72 -8.05 42.50
C ASP A 477 17.30 -9.53 42.59
N PHE A 478 16.54 -9.91 43.63
CA PHE A 478 16.07 -11.29 43.83
C PHE A 478 14.77 -11.62 43.09
N VAL A 479 14.02 -10.62 42.63
CA VAL A 479 12.76 -10.83 41.89
C VAL A 479 13.01 -11.63 40.62
N GLY A 480 14.08 -11.29 39.89
CA GLY A 480 14.45 -12.03 38.68
C GLY A 480 14.91 -13.45 38.96
N VAL A 481 15.51 -13.69 40.12
CA VAL A 481 15.95 -15.03 40.54
C VAL A 481 14.75 -15.91 40.86
N ASP A 482 13.82 -15.39 41.67
CA ASP A 482 12.58 -16.08 42.02
C ASP A 482 11.73 -16.41 40.80
N LEU A 483 11.67 -15.50 39.82
CA LEU A 483 10.91 -15.69 38.58
C LEU A 483 11.39 -16.91 37.78
N VAL A 484 12.71 -17.00 37.58
CA VAL A 484 13.33 -18.13 36.87
C VAL A 484 13.19 -19.41 37.68
N ALA A 485 13.43 -19.35 39.00
CA ALA A 485 13.35 -20.52 39.87
C ALA A 485 11.95 -21.14 39.88
N MET A 486 10.89 -20.33 39.98
CA MET A 486 9.50 -20.81 39.94
C MET A 486 9.19 -21.49 38.61
N SER A 487 9.52 -20.83 37.49
CA SER A 487 9.27 -21.38 36.15
C SER A 487 10.08 -22.65 35.85
N VAL A 488 11.33 -22.72 36.31
CA VAL A 488 12.20 -23.89 36.13
C VAL A 488 11.70 -25.06 36.98
N ASN A 489 11.34 -24.83 38.24
CA ASN A 489 10.86 -25.89 39.13
C ASN A 489 9.60 -26.57 38.58
N ASP A 490 8.67 -25.79 38.03
CA ASP A 490 7.43 -26.31 37.42
C ASP A 490 7.71 -27.17 36.17
N LEU A 491 8.79 -26.90 35.45
CA LEU A 491 9.20 -27.72 34.30
C LEU A 491 9.96 -28.96 34.75
N LEU A 492 10.78 -28.86 35.79
CA LEU A 492 11.55 -29.99 36.33
C LEU A 492 10.64 -31.11 36.86
N VAL A 493 9.49 -30.78 37.45
CA VAL A 493 8.53 -31.80 37.92
C VAL A 493 7.89 -32.61 36.78
N GLN A 494 7.93 -32.09 35.54
CA GLN A 494 7.50 -32.82 34.34
C GLN A 494 8.63 -33.68 33.75
N GLY A 495 9.82 -33.70 34.37
CA GLY A 495 11.01 -34.38 33.85
C GLY A 495 11.68 -33.66 32.67
N ALA A 496 11.39 -32.37 32.45
CA ALA A 496 11.93 -31.59 31.35
C ALA A 496 13.28 -30.94 31.70
N GLU A 497 14.19 -30.86 30.72
CA GLU A 497 15.42 -30.05 30.82
C GLU A 497 15.10 -28.59 30.44
N PRO A 498 15.48 -27.57 31.24
CA PRO A 498 15.28 -26.17 30.88
C PRO A 498 16.10 -25.76 29.65
N LEU A 499 15.45 -25.30 28.59
CA LEU A 499 16.12 -24.99 27.32
C LEU A 499 16.33 -23.49 27.10
N TYR A 500 15.27 -22.70 27.19
CA TYR A 500 15.31 -21.25 27.03
C TYR A 500 14.32 -20.59 27.98
N PHE A 501 14.57 -19.34 28.35
CA PHE A 501 13.70 -18.56 29.21
C PHE A 501 13.29 -17.26 28.52
N LEU A 502 11.99 -17.01 28.45
CA LEU A 502 11.42 -15.80 27.90
C LEU A 502 10.75 -15.02 29.02
N ASP A 503 11.17 -13.77 29.22
CA ASP A 503 10.63 -12.89 30.24
C ASP A 503 9.84 -11.71 29.66
N TYR A 504 8.92 -11.19 30.47
CA TYR A 504 8.18 -9.97 30.20
C TYR A 504 8.12 -9.09 31.45
N PHE A 505 8.63 -7.86 31.33
CA PHE A 505 8.62 -6.87 32.39
C PHE A 505 7.57 -5.78 32.08
N ALA A 506 6.42 -5.84 32.77
CA ALA A 506 5.38 -4.81 32.69
C ALA A 506 5.53 -3.78 33.81
N CYS A 507 5.45 -2.50 33.43
CA CYS A 507 5.40 -1.38 34.37
C CYS A 507 4.62 -0.21 33.76
N SER A 508 3.90 0.55 34.59
CA SER A 508 3.22 1.78 34.15
C SER A 508 4.19 2.89 33.78
N LYS A 509 5.35 2.92 34.44
CA LYS A 509 6.47 3.82 34.14
C LYS A 509 7.78 3.05 34.31
N LEU A 510 8.62 3.08 33.29
CA LEU A 510 9.91 2.38 33.30
C LEU A 510 10.91 3.10 34.22
N ASP A 511 11.27 2.43 35.31
CA ASP A 511 12.44 2.76 36.12
C ASP A 511 13.62 1.91 35.65
N VAL A 512 14.56 2.54 34.93
CA VAL A 512 15.68 1.86 34.27
C VAL A 512 16.62 1.16 35.26
N PRO A 513 17.01 1.78 36.40
CA PRO A 513 17.74 1.09 37.46
C PRO A 513 17.04 -0.14 38.04
N ILE A 514 15.74 -0.04 38.35
CA ILE A 514 14.97 -1.19 38.89
C ILE A 514 14.89 -2.31 37.86
N ALA A 515 14.52 -2.01 36.61
CA ALA A 515 14.46 -2.99 35.55
C ALA A 515 15.84 -3.66 35.31
N ALA A 516 16.94 -2.89 35.41
CA ALA A 516 18.29 -3.44 35.30
C ALA A 516 18.60 -4.49 36.39
N ARG A 517 18.15 -4.25 37.62
CA ARG A 517 18.32 -5.16 38.77
C ARG A 517 17.54 -6.45 38.58
N VAL A 518 16.29 -6.36 38.14
CA VAL A 518 15.46 -7.55 37.85
C VAL A 518 16.07 -8.38 36.71
N ILE A 519 16.45 -7.74 35.60
CA ILE A 519 17.09 -8.43 34.46
C ILE A 519 18.43 -9.07 34.87
N LYS A 520 19.19 -8.42 35.76
CA LYS A 520 20.43 -9.00 36.32
C LYS A 520 20.13 -10.28 37.10
N GLY A 521 19.08 -10.29 37.91
CA GLY A 521 18.60 -11.48 38.63
C GLY A 521 18.19 -12.62 37.70
N ILE A 522 17.39 -12.32 36.67
CA ILE A 522 16.98 -13.31 35.64
C ILE A 522 18.21 -13.93 34.97
N ALA A 523 19.12 -13.09 34.48
CA ALA A 523 20.32 -13.56 33.79
C ALA A 523 21.27 -14.36 34.70
N GLU A 524 21.24 -14.14 36.01
CA GLU A 524 22.00 -14.91 37.00
C GLU A 524 21.36 -16.27 37.24
N ALA A 525 20.06 -16.31 37.49
CA ALA A 525 19.34 -17.56 37.73
C ALA A 525 19.32 -18.46 36.50
N CYS A 526 19.13 -17.93 35.29
CA CYS A 526 19.24 -18.73 34.07
C CYS A 526 20.61 -19.42 33.95
N ARG A 527 21.70 -18.76 34.39
CA ARG A 527 23.05 -19.36 34.40
C ARG A 527 23.23 -20.42 35.49
N GLN A 528 22.51 -20.32 36.60
CA GLN A 528 22.55 -21.30 37.69
C GLN A 528 21.68 -22.52 37.41
N SER A 529 20.62 -22.34 36.61
CA SER A 529 19.67 -23.40 36.24
C SER A 529 19.96 -24.03 34.87
N ASP A 530 21.15 -23.81 34.31
CA ASP A 530 21.59 -24.31 32.99
C ASP A 530 20.63 -24.01 31.82
N VAL A 531 19.88 -22.90 31.91
CA VAL A 531 19.08 -22.39 30.79
C VAL A 531 20.03 -21.83 29.72
N ARG A 532 19.92 -22.35 28.50
CA ARG A 532 20.94 -22.20 27.44
C ARG A 532 20.87 -20.89 26.65
#